data_AF-A0A832Y0J8-F1
#
_entry.id   AF-A0A832Y0J8-F1
#
_cell.length_a   1.000
_cell.length_b   1.000
_cell.length_c   1.000
_cell.angle_alpha   90.00
_cell.angle_beta   90.00
_cell.angle_gamma   90.00
#
_symmetry.space_group_name_H-M   'P 1'
#
loop_
_entity.id
_entity.type
_entity.pdbx_description
1 polymer ?
#
loop_
_entity_poly.entity_id
_entity_poly.type
_entity_poly.pdbx_seq_one_letter_code
_entity_poly.pdbx_strand_id
1 'polypeptide(L)'
;MTRLPILFCSFLVLFSLFAGVSAGEETISISVNPGWMDWEGRDCETVTDENGTWEDCEYYEVYQTNITDNGWKMDVALGENFTFAFIAANLENGTEYAFSYEIIHLAYQNAVANASHQFFANNTGEYVYNLTGQFIPDDIYLNNCTTLRASVSFIKNPNAVNGTREELAKFSTNMFSPSGRSMNPLCQPSYLSNNGGGLLGIFGLCLSPILFLFTVSKMFSLFFQPSDTEVADNTSRIEVVTNSNTRVLFWLIMMFVSVIMFFMSMIVMW
;
A
#
# COMPACT_ATOMS: atom_id res chain seq x y z
N MET A 1 -54.25 57.76 31.02
CA MET A 1 -53.01 56.97 31.04
C MET A 1 -53.37 55.55 31.45
N THR A 2 -53.35 54.55 30.56
CA THR A 2 -53.24 53.10 30.86
C THR A 2 -53.52 52.22 29.62
N ARG A 3 -52.85 52.42 28.47
CA ARG A 3 -52.84 51.41 27.38
C ARG A 3 -51.53 51.38 26.57
N LEU A 4 -50.39 51.70 27.20
CA LEU A 4 -49.07 51.59 26.56
C LEU A 4 -48.29 50.26 26.79
N PRO A 5 -48.54 49.41 27.81
CA PRO A 5 -47.65 48.28 28.06
C PRO A 5 -47.96 47.01 27.25
N ILE A 6 -49.14 46.91 26.62
CA ILE A 6 -49.54 45.67 25.91
C ILE A 6 -48.93 45.63 24.48
N LEU A 7 -48.73 46.78 23.84
CA LEU A 7 -48.22 46.85 22.47
C LEU A 7 -46.70 46.57 22.38
N PHE A 8 -45.95 46.82 23.47
CA PHE A 8 -44.51 46.56 23.52
C PHE A 8 -44.17 45.08 23.75
N CYS A 9 -45.00 44.34 24.49
CA CYS A 9 -44.82 42.90 24.66
C CYS A 9 -45.15 42.11 23.39
N SER A 10 -46.14 42.55 22.60
CA SER A 10 -46.48 41.88 21.33
C SER A 10 -45.38 42.03 20.27
N PHE A 11 -44.63 43.14 20.28
CA PHE A 11 -43.55 43.38 19.32
C PHE A 11 -42.27 42.59 19.67
N LEU A 12 -42.01 42.36 20.96
CA LEU A 12 -40.89 41.52 21.42
C LEU A 12 -41.13 40.02 21.16
N VAL A 13 -42.38 39.56 21.20
CA VAL A 13 -42.73 38.16 20.86
C VAL A 13 -42.64 37.90 19.34
N LEU A 14 -42.87 38.91 18.51
CA LEU A 14 -42.66 38.85 17.06
C LEU A 14 -41.17 38.82 16.67
N PHE A 15 -40.29 39.42 17.48
CA PHE A 15 -38.83 39.35 17.27
C PHE A 15 -38.22 38.02 17.74
N SER A 16 -38.89 37.28 18.65
CA SER A 16 -38.46 35.92 19.03
C SER A 16 -38.88 34.81 18.06
N LEU A 17 -39.72 35.12 17.06
CA LEU A 17 -40.11 34.16 16.01
C LEU A 17 -39.17 34.18 14.80
N PHE A 18 -38.19 35.09 14.77
CA PHE A 18 -36.96 34.93 14.00
C PHE A 18 -35.85 34.38 14.90
N ALA A 19 -36.19 33.38 15.73
CA ALA A 19 -35.19 32.43 16.19
C ALA A 19 -34.62 31.79 14.92
N GLY A 20 -33.33 32.01 14.69
CA GLY A 20 -32.64 31.71 13.46
C GLY A 20 -33.09 30.37 12.88
N VAL A 21 -33.35 30.37 11.58
CA VAL A 21 -33.16 29.17 10.77
C VAL A 21 -31.74 28.77 11.10
N SER A 22 -31.57 27.79 12.00
CA SER A 22 -30.30 27.12 12.17
C SER A 22 -30.06 26.53 10.80
N ALA A 23 -29.29 27.22 9.96
CA ALA A 23 -28.65 26.59 8.84
C ALA A 23 -28.04 25.32 9.42
N GLY A 24 -28.43 24.17 8.86
CA GLY A 24 -27.81 22.92 9.25
C GLY A 24 -26.29 23.05 9.11
N GLU A 25 -25.54 22.22 9.82
CA GLU A 25 -24.10 22.15 9.61
C GLU A 25 -23.79 21.95 8.11
N GLU A 26 -22.72 22.59 7.62
CA GLU A 26 -22.30 22.48 6.23
C GLU A 26 -22.02 20.99 5.93
N THR A 27 -22.70 20.42 4.93
CA THR A 27 -22.50 19.02 4.57
C THR A 27 -21.80 18.92 3.22
N ILE A 28 -20.82 18.02 3.14
CA ILE A 28 -20.02 17.79 1.94
C ILE A 28 -19.96 16.28 1.69
N SER A 29 -20.27 15.87 0.47
CA SER A 29 -20.05 14.52 -0.03
C SER A 29 -19.22 14.59 -1.30
N ILE A 30 -18.18 13.76 -1.38
CA ILE A 30 -17.29 13.68 -2.54
C ILE A 30 -17.33 12.26 -3.09
N SER A 31 -17.37 12.12 -4.41
CA SER A 31 -17.30 10.83 -5.09
C SER A 31 -16.35 10.89 -6.29
N VAL A 32 -15.90 9.72 -6.73
CA VAL A 32 -15.03 9.55 -7.90
C VAL A 32 -15.61 8.49 -8.84
N ASN A 33 -15.47 8.73 -10.13
CA ASN A 33 -15.82 7.82 -11.20
C ASN A 33 -14.65 7.76 -12.21
N PRO A 34 -14.16 6.58 -12.63
CA PRO A 34 -14.52 5.27 -12.09
C PRO A 34 -14.11 5.14 -10.61
N GLY A 35 -14.93 4.43 -9.86
CA GLY A 35 -14.71 4.10 -8.46
C GLY A 35 -13.65 3.01 -8.30
N TRP A 36 -13.81 2.17 -7.29
CA TRP A 36 -12.93 1.02 -7.05
C TRP A 36 -13.72 -0.15 -6.47
N MET A 37 -13.17 -1.36 -6.61
CA MET A 37 -13.64 -2.54 -5.89
C MET A 37 -12.93 -2.62 -4.55
N ASP A 38 -13.69 -2.87 -3.49
CA ASP A 38 -13.19 -3.09 -2.14
C ASP A 38 -13.76 -4.39 -1.56
N TRP A 39 -13.05 -5.00 -0.62
CA TRP A 39 -13.51 -6.22 0.05
C TRP A 39 -14.15 -5.87 1.38
N GLU A 40 -15.45 -6.07 1.48
CA GLU A 40 -16.21 -5.83 2.70
C GLU A 40 -16.52 -7.15 3.41
N GLY A 41 -16.09 -7.26 4.67
CA GLY A 41 -16.42 -8.39 5.54
C GLY A 41 -17.88 -8.29 6.00
N ARG A 42 -18.66 -9.34 5.76
CA ARG A 42 -20.03 -9.49 6.24
C ARG A 42 -20.18 -10.80 7.00
N ASP A 43 -21.30 -10.92 7.71
CA ASP A 43 -21.66 -12.12 8.46
C ASP A 43 -20.53 -12.58 9.41
N CYS A 44 -19.87 -11.62 10.07
CA CYS A 44 -18.77 -11.88 10.97
C CYS A 44 -19.24 -12.63 12.23
N GLU A 45 -18.58 -13.74 12.56
CA GLU A 45 -18.79 -14.48 13.79
C GLU A 45 -17.54 -14.39 14.68
N THR A 46 -17.77 -14.20 15.99
CA THR A 46 -16.68 -14.26 16.96
C THR A 46 -16.39 -15.72 17.32
N VAL A 47 -15.24 -16.23 16.85
CA VAL A 47 -14.78 -17.58 17.14
C VAL A 47 -13.85 -17.55 18.35
N THR A 48 -14.02 -18.48 19.30
CA THR A 48 -13.12 -18.63 20.45
C THR A 48 -12.68 -20.09 20.59
N ASP A 49 -11.38 -20.32 20.58
CA ASP A 49 -10.77 -21.63 20.82
C ASP A 49 -9.56 -21.54 21.79
N GLU A 50 -8.76 -22.61 21.88
CA GLU A 50 -7.57 -22.67 22.73
C GLU A 50 -6.48 -21.65 22.35
N ASN A 51 -6.49 -21.12 21.13
CA ASN A 51 -5.54 -20.13 20.62
C ASN A 51 -6.01 -18.68 20.78
N GLY A 52 -7.25 -18.45 21.21
CA GLY A 52 -7.78 -17.13 21.54
C GLY A 52 -9.12 -16.84 20.88
N THR A 53 -9.46 -15.55 20.82
CA THR A 53 -10.71 -15.06 20.24
C THR A 53 -10.41 -14.17 19.05
N TRP A 54 -11.05 -14.42 17.90
CA TRP A 54 -10.96 -13.60 16.69
C TRP A 54 -12.32 -13.50 16.00
N GLU A 55 -12.45 -12.54 15.08
CA GLU A 55 -13.60 -12.44 14.18
C GLU A 55 -13.29 -13.15 12.87
N ASP A 56 -14.18 -14.05 12.47
CA ASP A 56 -14.17 -14.71 11.18
C ASP A 56 -15.30 -14.12 10.32
N CYS A 57 -14.95 -13.52 9.18
CA CYS A 57 -15.89 -12.79 8.33
C CYS A 57 -15.90 -13.38 6.92
N GLU A 58 -17.06 -13.39 6.28
CA GLU A 58 -17.17 -13.65 4.85
C GLU A 58 -16.93 -12.36 4.06
N TYR A 59 -15.90 -12.34 3.21
CA TYR A 59 -15.54 -11.15 2.44
C TYR A 59 -16.17 -11.16 1.05
N TYR A 60 -16.76 -10.04 0.66
CA TYR A 60 -17.39 -9.83 -0.64
C TYR A 60 -16.82 -8.61 -1.36
N GLU A 61 -16.70 -8.68 -2.68
CA GLU A 61 -16.33 -7.52 -3.48
C GLU A 61 -17.52 -6.55 -3.60
N VAL A 62 -17.31 -5.30 -3.19
CA VAL A 62 -18.27 -4.21 -3.26
C VAL A 62 -17.66 -3.06 -4.04
N TYR A 63 -18.43 -2.50 -4.97
CA TYR A 63 -18.01 -1.33 -5.73
C TYR A 63 -18.27 -0.05 -4.93
N GLN A 64 -17.24 0.77 -4.75
CA GLN A 64 -17.29 2.03 -4.02
C GLN A 64 -16.96 3.22 -4.93
N THR A 65 -17.66 4.33 -4.72
CA THR A 65 -17.41 5.60 -5.39
C THR A 65 -17.28 6.77 -4.44
N ASN A 66 -17.83 6.66 -3.23
CA ASN A 66 -17.88 7.74 -2.26
C ASN A 66 -16.58 7.77 -1.46
N ILE A 67 -16.00 8.96 -1.32
CA ILE A 67 -14.77 9.16 -0.57
C ILE A 67 -15.14 9.65 0.83
N THR A 68 -14.99 8.76 1.81
CA THR A 68 -15.31 9.02 3.22
C THR A 68 -14.09 9.23 4.10
N ASP A 69 -12.95 8.67 3.69
CA ASP A 69 -11.71 8.62 4.46
C ASP A 69 -10.48 8.65 3.54
N ASN A 70 -9.29 8.55 4.14
CA ASN A 70 -8.03 8.45 3.41
C ASN A 70 -7.73 7.00 3.03
N GLY A 71 -6.90 6.82 2.01
CA GLY A 71 -6.47 5.49 1.59
C GLY A 71 -7.37 4.82 0.57
N TRP A 72 -8.42 5.51 0.12
CA TRP A 72 -9.23 5.16 -1.03
C TRP A 72 -8.39 4.94 -2.29
N LYS A 73 -9.00 4.31 -3.29
CA LYS A 73 -8.35 3.92 -4.54
C LYS A 73 -9.19 4.33 -5.73
N MET A 74 -8.64 4.15 -6.92
CA MET A 74 -9.30 4.50 -8.16
C MET A 74 -8.87 3.50 -9.22
N ASP A 75 -9.83 3.01 -10.01
CA ASP A 75 -9.59 2.05 -11.08
C ASP A 75 -9.88 2.70 -12.44
N VAL A 76 -8.88 3.38 -13.02
CA VAL A 76 -9.02 4.23 -14.21
C VAL A 76 -7.93 3.98 -15.25
N ALA A 77 -8.28 3.28 -16.33
CA ALA A 77 -7.32 2.99 -17.38
C ALA A 77 -6.71 4.26 -18.02
N LEU A 78 -5.50 4.13 -18.56
CA LEU A 78 -4.87 5.20 -19.33
C LEU A 78 -5.74 5.59 -20.51
N GLY A 79 -5.87 6.89 -20.77
CA GLY A 79 -6.74 7.43 -21.81
C GLY A 79 -8.23 7.39 -21.48
N GLU A 80 -8.65 6.86 -20.32
CA GLU A 80 -10.04 6.96 -19.88
C GLU A 80 -10.27 8.23 -19.06
N ASN A 81 -11.49 8.76 -19.18
CA ASN A 81 -11.90 9.91 -18.40
C ASN A 81 -12.25 9.49 -16.98
N PHE A 82 -11.89 10.34 -16.04
CA PHE A 82 -12.39 10.28 -14.68
C PHE A 82 -13.05 11.58 -14.26
N THR A 83 -13.86 11.50 -13.23
CA THR A 83 -14.62 12.60 -12.68
C THR A 83 -14.62 12.53 -11.17
N PHE A 84 -14.20 13.61 -10.52
CA PHE A 84 -14.52 13.88 -9.13
C PHE A 84 -15.78 14.73 -9.08
N ALA A 85 -16.80 14.26 -8.37
CA ALA A 85 -18.03 15.00 -8.14
C ALA A 85 -18.12 15.37 -6.66
N PHE A 86 -18.63 16.56 -6.37
CA PHE A 86 -19.02 16.91 -5.01
C PHE A 86 -20.47 17.37 -4.96
N ILE A 87 -21.07 17.14 -3.80
CA ILE A 87 -22.37 17.64 -3.40
C ILE A 87 -22.16 18.37 -2.08
N ALA A 88 -22.52 19.65 -2.03
CA ALA A 88 -22.43 20.44 -0.82
C ALA A 88 -23.77 21.11 -0.51
N ALA A 89 -24.19 21.11 0.75
CA ALA A 89 -25.43 21.75 1.17
C ALA A 89 -25.20 22.60 2.43
N ASN A 90 -26.15 23.51 2.69
CA ASN A 90 -26.11 24.47 3.80
C ASN A 90 -24.86 25.39 3.81
N LEU A 91 -24.26 25.63 2.64
CA LEU A 91 -23.11 26.52 2.51
C LEU A 91 -23.43 27.94 2.99
N GLU A 92 -22.47 28.58 3.64
CA GLU A 92 -22.58 29.94 4.13
C GLU A 92 -22.74 30.93 2.96
N ASN A 93 -23.86 31.66 2.97
CA ASN A 93 -24.19 32.58 1.89
C ASN A 93 -23.20 33.77 1.83
N GLY A 94 -22.69 34.05 0.65
CA GLY A 94 -21.67 35.07 0.41
C GLY A 94 -20.23 34.59 0.64
N THR A 95 -20.03 33.32 1.01
CA THR A 95 -18.70 32.74 1.24
C THR A 95 -18.12 32.13 -0.03
N GLU A 96 -16.80 32.27 -0.22
CA GLU A 96 -16.05 31.66 -1.31
C GLU A 96 -15.61 30.24 -0.96
N TYR A 97 -15.76 29.31 -1.89
CA TYR A 97 -15.33 27.92 -1.76
C TYR A 97 -14.48 27.51 -2.96
N ALA A 98 -13.58 26.55 -2.73
CA ALA A 98 -12.80 25.90 -3.77
C ALA A 98 -12.91 24.38 -3.65
N PHE A 99 -13.29 23.73 -4.75
CA PHE A 99 -13.14 22.30 -4.92
C PHE A 99 -11.99 22.03 -5.88
N SER A 100 -11.09 21.12 -5.54
CA SER A 100 -9.95 20.79 -6.39
C SER A 100 -9.49 19.36 -6.21
N TYR A 101 -8.89 18.81 -7.26
CA TYR A 101 -8.10 17.59 -7.18
C TYR A 101 -6.70 17.83 -7.74
N GLU A 102 -5.76 17.05 -7.25
CA GLU A 102 -4.40 16.94 -7.77
C GLU A 102 -3.98 15.48 -7.77
N ILE A 103 -3.48 15.01 -8.91
CA ILE A 103 -2.89 13.68 -9.05
C ILE A 103 -1.42 13.85 -9.37
N ILE A 104 -0.56 13.24 -8.57
CA ILE A 104 0.89 13.35 -8.68
C ILE A 104 1.52 12.03 -9.07
N HIS A 105 2.59 12.11 -9.88
CA HIS A 105 3.49 11.00 -10.10
C HIS A 105 4.45 10.88 -8.90
N LEU A 106 4.42 9.78 -8.16
CA LEU A 106 5.20 9.70 -6.91
C LEU A 106 6.72 9.65 -7.14
N ALA A 107 7.21 9.09 -8.25
CA ALA A 107 8.66 9.10 -8.52
C ALA A 107 9.21 10.49 -8.88
N TYR A 108 8.47 11.30 -9.64
CA TYR A 108 8.93 12.60 -10.14
C TYR A 108 8.35 13.79 -9.38
N GLN A 109 7.38 13.55 -8.50
CA GLN A 109 6.71 14.57 -7.66
C GLN A 109 6.11 15.73 -8.47
N ASN A 110 5.65 15.45 -9.69
CA ASN A 110 4.96 16.41 -10.55
C ASN A 110 3.48 16.04 -10.69
N ALA A 111 2.64 17.06 -10.86
CA ALA A 111 1.22 16.88 -11.15
C ALA A 111 1.06 16.30 -12.57
N VAL A 112 0.32 15.20 -12.67
CA VAL A 112 -0.06 14.55 -13.94
C VAL A 112 -1.45 14.95 -14.40
N ALA A 113 -2.31 15.32 -13.46
CA ALA A 113 -3.62 15.88 -13.72
C ALA A 113 -4.02 16.73 -12.52
N ASN A 114 -4.58 17.91 -12.76
CA ASN A 114 -5.16 18.73 -11.71
C ASN A 114 -6.32 19.54 -12.30
N ALA A 115 -7.27 19.87 -11.44
CA ALA A 115 -8.32 20.81 -11.78
C ALA A 115 -8.84 21.47 -10.50
N SER A 116 -9.37 22.68 -10.64
CA SER A 116 -9.99 23.41 -9.55
C SER A 116 -11.21 24.18 -10.03
N HIS A 117 -12.16 24.37 -9.13
CA HIS A 117 -13.36 25.17 -9.33
C HIS A 117 -13.57 26.04 -8.10
N GLN A 118 -13.56 27.36 -8.32
CA GLN A 118 -13.80 28.36 -7.28
C GLN A 118 -15.15 29.03 -7.53
N PHE A 119 -15.94 29.19 -6.47
CA PHE A 119 -17.28 29.76 -6.57
C PHE A 119 -17.70 30.45 -5.27
N PHE A 120 -18.64 31.39 -5.38
CA PHE A 120 -19.32 31.99 -4.24
C PHE A 120 -20.66 31.29 -4.01
N ALA A 121 -20.93 30.87 -2.77
CA ALA A 121 -22.22 30.31 -2.39
C ALA A 121 -23.25 31.44 -2.29
N ASN A 122 -24.12 31.58 -3.30
CA ASN A 122 -25.11 32.66 -3.37
C ASN A 122 -26.56 32.19 -3.09
N ASN A 123 -26.75 30.90 -2.75
CA ASN A 123 -28.04 30.31 -2.40
C ASN A 123 -27.80 29.13 -1.43
N THR A 124 -28.65 28.99 -0.40
CA THR A 124 -28.53 27.97 0.67
C THR A 124 -28.99 26.56 0.24
N GLY A 125 -29.06 26.29 -1.06
CA GLY A 125 -29.48 25.00 -1.60
C GLY A 125 -28.32 24.02 -1.70
N GLU A 126 -28.56 22.91 -2.40
CA GLU A 126 -27.53 21.96 -2.77
C GLU A 126 -26.72 22.49 -3.97
N TYR A 127 -25.39 22.43 -3.88
CA TYR A 127 -24.46 22.76 -4.94
C TYR A 127 -23.75 21.48 -5.41
N VAL A 128 -23.80 21.25 -6.73
CA VAL A 128 -23.20 20.06 -7.36
C VAL A 128 -22.27 20.51 -8.46
N TYR A 129 -21.06 19.95 -8.49
CA TYR A 129 -20.12 20.22 -9.56
C TYR A 129 -19.15 19.07 -9.78
N ASN A 130 -18.72 18.94 -11.04
CA ASN A 130 -17.89 17.84 -11.52
C ASN A 130 -16.58 18.38 -12.07
N LEU A 131 -15.47 17.82 -11.61
CA LEU A 131 -14.13 18.04 -12.15
C LEU A 131 -13.70 16.79 -12.90
N THR A 132 -13.55 16.92 -14.22
CA THR A 132 -13.09 15.82 -15.07
C THR A 132 -11.58 15.86 -15.26
N GLY A 133 -10.99 14.70 -15.54
CA GLY A 133 -9.58 14.56 -15.91
C GLY A 133 -9.35 13.31 -16.73
N GLN A 134 -8.13 13.15 -17.23
CA GLN A 134 -7.72 12.01 -18.05
C GLN A 134 -6.22 11.78 -17.86
N PHE A 135 -5.80 10.52 -17.86
CA PHE A 135 -4.36 10.18 -17.89
C PHE A 135 -3.90 10.03 -19.34
N ILE A 136 -3.19 11.05 -19.85
CA ILE A 136 -2.67 11.04 -21.22
C ILE A 136 -1.32 10.28 -21.24
N PRO A 137 -1.20 9.20 -22.04
CA PRO A 137 0.00 8.34 -22.05
C PRO A 137 1.32 9.05 -22.41
N ASP A 138 1.26 10.14 -23.16
CA ASP A 138 2.44 10.75 -23.81
C ASP A 138 3.11 11.88 -23.01
N ASP A 139 2.48 12.43 -21.96
CA ASP A 139 3.02 13.63 -21.30
C ASP A 139 4.11 13.34 -20.23
N ILE A 140 4.13 12.17 -19.57
CA ILE A 140 4.90 11.97 -18.30
C ILE A 140 5.46 10.53 -18.08
N TYR A 141 5.86 9.78 -19.10
CA TYR A 141 6.20 8.34 -18.96
C TYR A 141 5.11 7.54 -18.21
N LEU A 142 3.84 7.94 -18.42
CA LEU A 142 2.68 7.30 -17.82
C LEU A 142 2.48 5.93 -18.47
N ASN A 143 2.54 4.90 -17.64
CA ASN A 143 2.26 3.53 -18.03
C ASN A 143 1.31 2.89 -17.01
N ASN A 144 0.83 1.69 -17.31
CA ASN A 144 -0.15 1.00 -16.46
C ASN A 144 0.35 0.65 -15.05
N CYS A 145 1.66 0.73 -14.83
CA CYS A 145 2.35 0.47 -13.57
C CYS A 145 2.84 1.76 -12.90
N THR A 146 2.58 2.92 -13.51
CA THR A 146 2.95 4.20 -12.93
C THR A 146 2.27 4.36 -11.58
N THR A 147 3.06 4.80 -10.62
CA THR A 147 2.68 4.94 -9.23
C THR A 147 2.18 6.35 -8.98
N LEU A 148 0.88 6.47 -8.70
CA LEU A 148 0.18 7.74 -8.55
C LEU A 148 -0.38 7.91 -7.13
N ARG A 149 -0.62 9.17 -6.77
CA ARG A 149 -1.41 9.56 -5.60
C ARG A 149 -2.36 10.67 -6.01
N ALA A 150 -3.63 10.52 -5.68
CA ALA A 150 -4.65 11.55 -5.88
C ALA A 150 -4.98 12.19 -4.54
N SER A 151 -5.17 13.50 -4.55
CA SER A 151 -5.63 14.28 -3.41
C SER A 151 -6.82 15.12 -3.87
N VAL A 152 -7.89 15.13 -3.09
CA VAL A 152 -9.08 15.93 -3.34
C VAL A 152 -9.38 16.80 -2.12
N SER A 153 -9.76 18.04 -2.34
CA SER A 153 -10.00 19.00 -1.26
C SER A 153 -11.19 19.90 -1.56
N PHE A 154 -11.94 20.21 -0.50
CA PHE A 154 -12.98 21.22 -0.47
C PHE A 154 -12.63 22.25 0.62
N ILE A 155 -12.38 23.48 0.20
CA ILE A 155 -11.82 24.55 1.04
C ILE A 155 -12.79 25.72 1.08
N LYS A 156 -13.11 26.17 2.29
CA LYS A 156 -13.84 27.41 2.57
C LYS A 156 -12.86 28.57 2.73
N ASN A 157 -13.21 29.72 2.16
CA ASN A 157 -12.37 30.91 2.10
C ASN A 157 -10.93 30.62 1.60
N PRO A 158 -10.77 30.05 0.40
CA PRO A 158 -9.47 29.62 -0.11
C PRO A 158 -8.43 30.76 -0.15
N ASN A 159 -8.89 32.00 -0.36
CA ASN A 159 -8.06 33.20 -0.47
C ASN A 159 -8.01 34.04 0.82
N ALA A 160 -8.50 33.54 1.95
CA ALA A 160 -8.47 34.30 3.20
C ALA A 160 -7.06 34.56 3.70
N VAL A 161 -6.71 35.84 3.82
CA VAL A 161 -5.42 36.31 4.37
C VAL A 161 -5.42 36.29 5.91
N ASN A 162 -6.61 36.32 6.53
CA ASN A 162 -6.78 36.48 7.98
C ASN A 162 -6.86 35.15 8.74
N GLY A 163 -6.52 34.03 8.10
CA GLY A 163 -6.57 32.70 8.74
C GLY A 163 -7.97 32.09 8.87
N THR A 164 -8.99 32.67 8.24
CA THR A 164 -10.35 32.10 8.17
C THR A 164 -10.51 31.03 7.08
N ARG A 165 -9.38 30.56 6.53
CA ARG A 165 -9.33 29.44 5.59
C ARG A 165 -9.59 28.15 6.35
N GLU A 166 -10.55 27.38 5.88
CA GLU A 166 -10.97 26.14 6.52
C GLU A 166 -11.02 25.01 5.50
N GLU A 167 -10.39 23.87 5.81
CA GLU A 167 -10.43 22.67 4.98
C GLU A 167 -11.61 21.80 5.46
N LEU A 168 -12.76 21.92 4.78
CA LEU A 168 -13.98 21.19 5.16
C LEU A 168 -13.91 19.72 4.76
N ALA A 169 -13.17 19.40 3.69
CA ALA A 169 -12.88 18.03 3.30
C ALA A 169 -11.50 17.95 2.64
N LYS A 170 -10.72 16.93 3.00
CA LYS A 170 -9.43 16.66 2.37
C LYS A 170 -9.11 15.18 2.47
N PHE A 171 -9.05 14.53 1.31
CA PHE A 171 -8.81 13.11 1.22
C PHE A 171 -7.69 12.82 0.23
N SER A 172 -6.93 11.78 0.50
CA SER A 172 -5.88 11.32 -0.38
C SER A 172 -5.90 9.81 -0.53
N THR A 173 -5.59 9.34 -1.72
CA THR A 173 -5.44 7.92 -1.99
C THR A 173 -4.20 7.39 -1.31
N ASN A 174 -4.18 6.07 -1.13
CA ASN A 174 -2.92 5.35 -1.10
C ASN A 174 -2.24 5.40 -2.47
N MET A 175 -1.09 4.75 -2.59
CA MET A 175 -0.48 4.52 -3.90
C MET A 175 -1.43 3.68 -4.76
N PHE A 176 -1.73 4.16 -5.97
CA PHE A 176 -2.50 3.42 -6.97
C PHE A 176 -1.80 3.47 -8.34
N SER A 177 -2.30 2.66 -9.27
CA SER A 177 -1.86 2.66 -10.66
C SER A 177 -3.07 2.81 -11.57
N PRO A 178 -2.95 3.46 -12.75
CA PRO A 178 -4.08 3.74 -13.64
C PRO A 178 -4.97 2.50 -13.87
N SER A 179 -4.39 1.38 -14.27
CA SER A 179 -5.15 0.18 -14.64
C SER A 179 -5.92 -0.54 -13.51
N GLY A 180 -6.02 0.01 -12.28
CA GLY A 180 -6.60 -0.65 -11.11
C GLY A 180 -5.78 -1.83 -10.59
N ARG A 181 -4.81 -2.28 -11.39
CA ARG A 181 -3.86 -3.35 -11.08
C ARG A 181 -2.75 -2.85 -10.17
N SER A 182 -3.12 -2.30 -9.01
CA SER A 182 -2.16 -2.27 -7.92
C SER A 182 -1.79 -3.73 -7.65
N MET A 183 -0.56 -4.14 -7.96
CA MET A 183 -0.02 -5.51 -7.72
C MET A 183 -0.23 -6.56 -8.83
N ASN A 184 -0.31 -6.21 -10.12
CA ASN A 184 0.06 -7.20 -11.13
C ASN A 184 1.56 -7.54 -10.95
N PRO A 185 2.01 -8.80 -10.94
CA PRO A 185 3.45 -9.14 -10.93
C PRO A 185 4.26 -8.44 -12.04
N LEU A 186 3.59 -8.03 -13.12
CA LEU A 186 4.19 -7.23 -14.20
C LEU A 186 4.46 -5.75 -13.82
N CYS A 187 3.80 -5.24 -12.78
CA CYS A 187 3.92 -3.88 -12.26
C CYS A 187 4.62 -3.80 -10.90
N GLN A 188 5.03 -4.95 -10.35
CA GLN A 188 5.98 -4.90 -9.25
C GLN A 188 7.23 -4.21 -9.78
N PRO A 189 7.80 -3.23 -9.05
CA PRO A 189 9.22 -2.99 -9.19
C PRO A 189 9.84 -4.38 -9.11
N SER A 190 10.71 -4.74 -10.05
CA SER A 190 11.75 -5.68 -9.69
C SER A 190 12.42 -5.01 -8.49
N TYR A 191 11.96 -5.34 -7.28
CA TYR A 191 12.82 -5.36 -6.13
C TYR A 191 13.92 -6.27 -6.64
N LEU A 192 15.00 -5.65 -7.14
CA LEU A 192 16.31 -6.21 -6.99
C LEU A 192 16.31 -6.51 -5.51
N SER A 193 16.02 -7.76 -5.26
CA SER A 193 15.90 -8.32 -3.96
C SER A 193 17.32 -8.22 -3.46
N ASN A 194 17.61 -7.10 -2.80
CA ASN A 194 18.55 -7.04 -1.72
C ASN A 194 17.94 -7.79 -0.51
N ASN A 195 17.14 -8.85 -0.73
CA ASN A 195 17.17 -9.96 0.20
C ASN A 195 18.63 -10.36 0.30
N GLY A 196 19.12 -10.50 1.52
CA GLY A 196 20.46 -10.94 1.87
C GLY A 196 20.79 -12.37 1.42
N GLY A 197 20.36 -12.79 0.22
CA GLY A 197 20.74 -14.02 -0.46
C GLY A 197 21.93 -13.84 -1.41
N GLY A 198 22.32 -12.62 -1.79
CA GLY A 198 23.43 -12.40 -2.73
C GLY A 198 24.76 -12.95 -2.21
N LEU A 199 25.06 -12.77 -0.92
CA LEU A 199 26.23 -13.39 -0.30
C LEU A 199 26.07 -14.91 -0.20
N LEU A 200 24.93 -15.43 0.26
CA LEU A 200 24.74 -16.88 0.41
C LEU A 200 24.74 -17.64 -0.94
N GLY A 201 24.22 -17.03 -2.01
CA GLY A 201 24.21 -17.57 -3.37
C GLY A 201 25.59 -17.59 -4.02
N ILE A 202 26.38 -16.51 -3.87
CA ILE A 202 27.78 -16.47 -4.37
C ILE A 202 28.66 -17.47 -3.60
N PHE A 203 28.51 -17.55 -2.27
CA PHE A 203 29.24 -18.53 -1.46
C PHE A 203 28.81 -19.97 -1.82
N GLY A 204 27.52 -20.23 -2.03
CA GLY A 204 27.01 -21.53 -2.46
C GLY A 204 27.49 -21.97 -3.85
N LEU A 205 27.43 -21.09 -4.85
CA LEU A 205 27.79 -21.42 -6.24
C LEU A 205 29.29 -21.47 -6.49
N CYS A 206 30.09 -20.64 -5.82
CA CYS A 206 31.54 -20.59 -6.04
C CYS A 206 32.33 -21.50 -5.08
N LEU A 207 31.93 -21.62 -3.81
CA LEU A 207 32.70 -22.40 -2.83
C LEU A 207 32.28 -23.87 -2.77
N SER A 208 31.03 -24.21 -3.07
CA SER A 208 30.61 -25.62 -3.05
C SER A 208 31.33 -26.50 -4.08
N PRO A 209 31.62 -26.07 -5.33
CA PRO A 209 32.36 -26.90 -6.27
C PRO A 209 33.83 -27.04 -5.84
N ILE A 210 34.40 -25.98 -5.24
CA ILE A 210 35.77 -25.97 -4.74
C ILE A 210 35.91 -26.93 -3.53
N LEU A 211 34.98 -26.87 -2.57
CA LEU A 211 34.95 -27.76 -1.42
C LEU A 211 34.68 -29.21 -1.84
N PHE A 212 33.80 -29.44 -2.82
CA PHE A 212 33.56 -30.76 -3.38
C PHE A 212 34.85 -31.34 -4.02
N LEU A 213 35.52 -30.58 -4.88
CA LEU A 213 36.78 -31.03 -5.50
C LEU A 213 37.89 -31.26 -4.46
N PHE A 214 37.96 -30.43 -3.42
CA PHE A 214 38.92 -30.60 -2.34
C PHE A 214 38.64 -31.85 -1.50
N THR A 215 37.37 -32.12 -1.17
CA THR A 215 36.97 -33.33 -0.44
C THR A 215 37.20 -34.61 -1.26
N VAL A 216 36.89 -34.59 -2.56
CA VAL A 216 37.20 -35.68 -3.49
C VAL A 216 38.72 -35.91 -3.55
N SER A 217 39.52 -34.86 -3.71
CA SER A 217 40.99 -34.96 -3.72
C SER A 217 41.53 -35.60 -2.43
N LYS A 218 40.99 -35.20 -1.26
CA LYS A 218 41.37 -35.80 0.03
C LYS A 218 40.96 -37.26 0.14
N MET A 219 39.77 -37.63 -0.31
CA MET A 219 39.33 -39.03 -0.39
C MET A 219 40.27 -39.86 -1.27
N PHE A 220 40.61 -39.38 -2.47
CA PHE A 220 41.59 -40.04 -3.34
C PHE A 220 42.94 -40.21 -2.64
N SER A 221 43.45 -39.16 -1.97
CA SER A 221 44.73 -39.26 -1.25
C SER A 221 44.71 -40.29 -0.10
N LEU A 222 43.57 -40.49 0.56
CA LEU A 222 43.42 -41.48 1.64
C LEU A 222 43.30 -42.91 1.09
N PHE A 223 42.64 -43.09 -0.06
CA PHE A 223 42.55 -44.40 -0.73
C PHE A 223 43.86 -44.87 -1.37
N PHE A 224 44.72 -43.93 -1.79
CA PHE A 224 46.00 -44.23 -2.44
C PHE A 224 47.23 -44.05 -1.52
N GLN A 225 47.03 -43.97 -0.19
CA GLN A 225 48.17 -44.05 0.73
C GLN A 225 48.87 -45.40 0.55
N PRO A 226 50.20 -45.43 0.29
CA PRO A 226 50.93 -46.68 0.24
C PRO A 226 50.76 -47.38 1.59
N SER A 227 50.30 -48.62 1.57
CA SER A 227 50.34 -49.46 2.76
C SER A 227 51.80 -49.73 3.06
N ASP A 228 52.38 -48.99 4.00
CA ASP A 228 53.64 -49.38 4.62
C ASP A 228 53.38 -50.68 5.39
N THR A 229 53.50 -51.80 4.67
CA THR A 229 53.46 -53.14 5.22
C THR A 229 54.78 -53.43 5.89
N GLU A 230 55.01 -52.92 7.10
CA GLU A 230 55.98 -53.51 8.01
C GLU A 230 55.46 -53.51 9.45
N VAL A 231 54.94 -54.68 9.85
CA VAL A 231 54.97 -55.31 11.18
C VAL A 231 54.92 -54.40 12.42
N ALA A 232 53.76 -54.30 13.07
CA ALA A 232 53.66 -54.37 14.54
C ALA A 232 52.21 -54.50 15.06
N ASP A 233 51.93 -55.65 15.66
CA ASP A 233 50.97 -55.92 16.74
C ASP A 233 49.45 -55.76 16.48
N ASN A 234 48.69 -56.80 16.84
CA ASN A 234 47.27 -56.98 16.49
C ASN A 234 46.33 -55.95 17.16
N THR A 235 46.83 -55.19 18.13
CA THR A 235 46.11 -54.09 18.81
C THR A 235 46.19 -52.78 18.01
N SER A 236 47.28 -52.53 17.28
CA SER A 236 47.49 -51.30 16.50
C SER A 236 46.66 -51.27 15.22
N ARG A 237 46.42 -52.44 14.60
CA ARG A 237 45.69 -52.57 13.34
C ARG A 237 44.23 -52.18 13.47
N ILE A 238 43.60 -52.43 14.62
CA ILE A 238 42.19 -52.08 14.87
C ILE A 238 42.04 -50.56 15.08
N GLU A 239 42.95 -49.91 15.83
CA GLU A 239 42.97 -48.45 16.01
C GLU A 239 43.29 -47.69 14.71
N VAL A 240 44.24 -48.19 13.91
CA VAL A 240 44.59 -47.59 12.61
C VAL A 240 43.43 -47.71 11.61
N VAL A 241 42.73 -48.85 11.58
CA VAL A 241 41.56 -49.06 10.70
C VAL A 241 40.36 -48.22 11.15
N THR A 242 40.12 -48.06 12.46
CA THR A 242 39.02 -47.22 12.97
C THR A 242 39.29 -45.73 12.75
N ASN A 243 40.54 -45.25 12.87
CA ASN A 243 40.93 -43.88 12.55
C ASN A 243 40.82 -43.60 11.04
N SER A 244 41.22 -44.54 10.19
CA SER A 244 41.07 -44.42 8.74
C SER A 244 39.59 -44.34 8.33
N ASN A 245 38.75 -45.24 8.86
CA ASN A 245 37.32 -45.26 8.55
C ASN A 245 36.57 -44.01 9.05
N THR A 246 36.95 -43.47 10.22
CA THR A 246 36.36 -42.22 10.73
C THR A 246 36.80 -41.01 9.91
N ARG A 247 38.03 -40.98 9.39
CA ARG A 247 38.49 -39.93 8.46
C ARG A 247 37.79 -40.00 7.10
N VAL A 248 37.62 -41.21 6.55
CA VAL A 248 36.85 -41.41 5.31
C VAL A 248 35.40 -40.98 5.49
N LEU A 249 34.76 -41.37 6.60
CA LEU A 249 33.39 -40.96 6.92
C LEU A 249 33.26 -39.44 7.07
N PHE A 250 34.21 -38.79 7.74
CA PHE A 250 34.26 -37.33 7.89
C PHE A 250 34.30 -36.62 6.52
N TRP A 251 35.17 -37.06 5.60
CA TRP A 251 35.27 -36.45 4.28
C TRP A 251 34.04 -36.73 3.40
N LEU A 252 33.41 -37.90 3.55
CA LEU A 252 32.17 -38.25 2.87
C LEU A 252 31.00 -37.36 3.33
N ILE A 253 30.91 -37.07 4.63
CA ILE A 253 29.94 -36.13 5.19
C ILE A 253 30.18 -34.72 4.64
N MET A 254 31.44 -34.25 4.61
CA MET A 254 31.78 -32.93 4.06
C MET A 254 31.45 -32.80 2.56
N MET A 255 31.60 -33.88 1.80
CA MET A 255 31.18 -33.95 0.40
C MET A 255 29.66 -33.79 0.27
N PHE A 256 28.88 -34.52 1.09
CA PHE A 256 27.42 -34.42 1.09
C PHE A 256 26.92 -33.03 1.50
N VAL A 257 27.52 -32.42 2.53
CA VAL A 257 27.19 -31.06 2.97
C VAL A 257 27.43 -30.05 1.84
N SER A 258 28.52 -30.19 1.09
CA SER A 258 28.83 -29.30 -0.05
C SER A 258 27.77 -29.40 -1.15
N VAL A 259 27.28 -30.61 -1.45
CA VAL A 259 26.22 -30.84 -2.44
C VAL A 259 24.88 -30.27 -1.97
N ILE A 260 24.52 -30.46 -0.70
CA ILE A 260 23.29 -29.90 -0.12
C ILE A 260 23.32 -28.37 -0.16
N MET A 261 24.46 -27.76 0.19
CA MET A 261 24.63 -26.30 0.11
C MET A 261 24.45 -25.78 -1.31
N PHE A 262 24.94 -26.51 -2.33
CA PHE A 262 24.73 -26.16 -3.73
C PHE A 262 23.25 -26.19 -4.12
N PHE A 263 22.53 -27.28 -3.82
CA PHE A 263 21.11 -27.38 -4.15
C PHE A 263 20.25 -26.35 -3.41
N MET A 264 20.53 -26.10 -2.12
CA MET A 264 19.83 -25.06 -1.36
C MET A 264 20.11 -23.67 -1.93
N SER A 265 21.33 -23.41 -2.41
CA SER A 265 21.65 -22.14 -3.09
C SER A 265 20.91 -21.97 -4.43
N MET A 266 20.65 -23.06 -5.17
CA MET A 266 19.85 -22.99 -6.40
C MET A 266 18.36 -22.78 -6.13
N ILE A 267 17.82 -23.38 -5.06
CA ILE A 267 16.41 -23.22 -4.65
C ILE A 267 16.14 -21.78 -4.20
N VAL A 268 17.09 -21.14 -3.51
CA VAL A 268 16.96 -19.75 -3.04
C VAL A 268 17.09 -18.72 -4.17
N MET A 269 17.63 -19.12 -5.33
CA MET A 269 17.80 -18.24 -6.50
C MET A 269 16.63 -18.28 -7.49
N TRP A 270 15.68 -19.19 -7.32
CA TRP A 270 14.43 -19.30 -8.10
C TRP A 270 13.26 -18.71 -7.32
#